data_AF-A0A8H6L9L2-F1
#
_entry.id   AF-A0A8H6L9L2-F1
#
_cell.length_a   1.000
_cell.length_b   1.000
_cell.length_c   1.000
_cell.angle_alpha   90.00
_cell.angle_beta   90.00
_cell.angle_gamma   90.00
#
_symmetry.space_group_name_H-M   'P 1'
#
loop_
_entity.id
_entity.type
_entity.pdbx_description
1 polymer ?
#
loop_
_entity_poly.entity_id
_entity_poly.type
_entity_poly.pdbx_seq_one_letter_code
_entity_poly.pdbx_strand_id
1 'polypeptide(L)' 'MGNDDGQMAVVDAQLRVRGVDNLRVVDASIMPTLMGGHPQMAVYAIAEKAADMIKKFA' A
#
# COMPACT_ATOMS: atom_id res chain seq x y z
N MET A 1 -1.88 -0.06 -6.01
CA MET A 1 -2.18 1.27 -5.43
C MET A 1 -2.67 2.19 -6.56
N GLY A 2 -3.61 3.09 -6.30
CA GLY A 2 -4.08 4.03 -7.33
C GLY A 2 -4.95 5.13 -6.74
N ASN A 3 -5.20 6.19 -7.53
CA ASN A 3 -6.15 7.24 -7.18
C ASN A 3 -7.56 6.68 -6.98
N ASP A 4 -8.40 7.39 -6.23
CA ASP A 4 -9.75 6.95 -5.88
C ASP A 4 -10.66 6.73 -7.11
N ASP A 5 -10.32 7.37 -8.23
CA ASP A 5 -11.01 7.20 -9.53
C ASP A 5 -10.53 5.97 -10.33
N GLY A 6 -9.42 5.36 -9.94
CA GLY A 6 -8.86 4.19 -10.62
C GLY A 6 -9.69 2.95 -10.32
N GLN A 7 -10.66 2.61 -11.19
CA GLN A 7 -11.55 1.45 -11.05
C GLN A 7 -10.81 0.11 -10.84
N MET A 8 -9.55 0.01 -11.28
CA MET A 8 -8.74 -1.21 -11.19
C MET A 8 -7.87 -1.29 -9.91
N ALA A 9 -7.79 -0.25 -9.09
CA ALA A 9 -6.94 -0.29 -7.90
C ALA A 9 -7.63 -1.02 -6.74
N VAL A 10 -6.90 -1.96 -6.13
CA VAL A 10 -7.37 -2.81 -5.02
C VAL A 10 -7.23 -2.13 -3.65
N VAL A 11 -6.23 -1.24 -3.52
CA VAL A 11 -5.99 -0.46 -2.31
C VAL A 11 -5.94 1.03 -2.62
N ASP A 12 -6.38 1.85 -1.67
CA ASP A 12 -6.30 3.31 -1.74
C ASP A 12 -4.91 3.85 -1.35
N ALA A 13 -4.76 5.18 -1.32
CA ALA A 13 -3.50 5.85 -0.95
C ALA A 13 -3.08 5.64 0.51
N GLN A 14 -3.99 5.15 1.37
CA GLN A 14 -3.72 4.81 2.78
C GLN A 14 -3.56 3.29 2.98
N LEU A 15 -3.38 2.55 1.88
CA LEU A 15 -3.17 1.10 1.83
C LEU A 15 -4.37 0.29 2.35
N ARG A 16 -5.56 0.90 2.44
CA ARG A 16 -6.80 0.23 2.85
C ARG A 16 -7.37 -0.54 1.66
N VAL A 17 -7.84 -1.75 1.92
CA VAL A 17 -8.51 -2.57 0.90
C VAL A 17 -9.87 -1.96 0.60
N ARG A 18 -10.14 -1.70 -0.68
CA ARG A 18 -11.41 -1.11 -1.08
C ARG A 18 -12.55 -2.10 -0.90
N GLY A 19 -13.65 -1.63 -0.33
CA GLY A 19 -14.84 -2.45 -0.07
C GLY A 19 -14.71 -3.40 1.14
N VAL A 20 -13.62 -3.32 1.91
CA VAL A 20 -13.42 -4.12 3.13
C VAL A 20 -12.99 -3.22 4.27
N ASP A 21 -13.71 -3.29 5.38
CA ASP A 21 -13.39 -2.50 6.56
C ASP A 21 -12.22 -3.10 7.35
N ASN A 22 -11.42 -2.23 7.97
CA ASN A 22 -10.33 -2.59 8.87
C ASN A 22 -9.25 -3.54 8.29
N LEU A 23 -9.13 -3.62 6.97
CA LEU A 23 -8.11 -4.42 6.28
C LEU A 23 -7.15 -3.54 5.48
N ARG A 24 -5.85 -3.82 5.62
CA ARG A 24 -4.77 -3.22 4.82
C ARG A 24 -3.87 -4.29 4.24
N VAL A 25 -3.27 -4.01 3.10
CA VAL A 25 -2.21 -4.82 2.50
C VAL A 25 -0.93 -3.99 2.46
N VAL A 26 0.15 -4.54 2.99
CA VAL A 26 1.45 -3.85 3.12
C VAL A 26 2.55 -4.81 2.66
N ASP A 27 2.68 -4.95 1.35
CA ASP A 27 3.65 -5.86 0.73
C ASP A 27 4.01 -5.38 -0.70
N ALA A 28 4.68 -6.22 -1.47
CA ALA A 28 5.02 -5.91 -2.86
C ALA A 28 3.81 -5.80 -3.81
N SER A 29 2.69 -6.47 -3.51
CA SER A 29 1.51 -6.53 -4.38
C SER A 29 0.80 -5.18 -4.54
N ILE A 30 1.04 -4.24 -3.61
CA ILE A 30 0.46 -2.90 -3.70
C ILE A 30 1.16 -2.01 -4.75
N MET A 31 2.36 -2.37 -5.19
CA MET A 31 3.12 -1.62 -6.19
C MET A 31 2.43 -1.75 -7.56
N PRO A 32 2.02 -0.64 -8.21
CA PRO A 32 1.35 -0.71 -9.52
C PRO A 32 2.25 -1.29 -10.62
N THR A 33 3.54 -1.01 -10.52
CA THR A 33 4.59 -1.47 -11.42
C THR A 33 5.84 -1.73 -10.60
N LEU A 34 6.62 -2.75 -10.99
CA LEU A 34 7.92 -2.98 -10.37
C LEU A 34 8.89 -1.86 -10.74
N MET A 35 9.61 -1.37 -9.73
CA MET A 35 10.71 -0.44 -9.91
C MET A 35 12.00 -1.17 -10.32
N GLY A 36 12.89 -0.48 -11.02
CA GLY A 36 14.21 -1.03 -11.37
C GLY A 36 15.05 -1.30 -10.13
N GLY A 37 15.69 -2.46 -10.09
CA GLY A 37 16.50 -2.93 -8.95
C GLY A 37 15.80 -3.98 -8.09
N HIS A 38 16.39 -4.30 -6.94
CA HIS A 38 15.86 -5.36 -6.07
C HIS A 38 14.64 -4.87 -5.25
N PRO A 39 13.48 -5.53 -5.30
CA PRO A 39 12.24 -5.05 -4.67
C PRO A 39 12.30 -4.92 -3.15
N GLN A 40 13.20 -5.66 -2.50
CA GLN A 40 13.36 -5.67 -1.04
C GLN A 40 13.41 -4.26 -0.43
N MET A 41 14.19 -3.35 -1.02
CA MET A 41 14.31 -1.99 -0.48
C MET A 41 13.01 -1.21 -0.56
N ALA A 42 12.26 -1.38 -1.65
CA ALA A 42 10.96 -0.76 -1.84
C ALA A 42 9.95 -1.29 -0.82
N VAL A 43 9.93 -2.60 -0.62
CA VAL A 43 9.03 -3.26 0.34
C VAL A 43 9.31 -2.79 1.76
N TYR A 44 10.58 -2.69 2.16
CA TYR A 44 10.93 -2.13 3.47
C TYR A 44 10.47 -0.68 3.62
N ALA A 45 10.68 0.18 2.62
CA ALA A 45 10.25 1.57 2.67
C ALA A 45 8.71 1.72 2.78
N ILE A 46 7.97 0.87 2.05
CA ILE A 46 6.50 0.80 2.14
C ILE A 46 6.07 0.37 3.55
N ALA A 47 6.70 -0.67 4.11
CA ALA A 47 6.38 -1.19 5.42
C ALA A 47 6.62 -0.15 6.53
N GLU A 48 7.74 0.55 6.51
CA GLU A 48 8.05 1.62 7.46
C GLU A 48 7.00 2.74 7.40
N LYS A 49 6.68 3.21 6.20
CA LYS A 49 5.68 4.26 6.02
C LYS A 49 4.29 3.82 6.48
N ALA A 50 3.91 2.57 6.19
CA ALA A 50 2.64 2.00 6.61
C ALA A 50 2.55 1.86 8.14
N ALA A 51 3.63 1.49 8.81
CA ALA A 51 3.67 1.40 10.26
C ALA A 51 3.37 2.75 10.92
N ASP A 52 3.92 3.86 10.39
CA ASP A 52 3.60 5.21 10.84
C ASP A 52 2.13 5.58 10.61
N MET A 53 1.58 5.23 9.44
CA MET A 53 0.17 5.47 9.13
C MET A 53 -0.76 4.73 10.09
N ILE A 54 -0.44 3.47 10.41
CA ILE A 54 -1.23 2.62 11.30
C ILE A 54 -1.14 3.12 12.74
N LYS A 55 0.06 3.44 13.23
CA LYS A 55 0.28 3.95 14.59
C LYS A 55 -0.41 5.30 14.84
N LYS A 56 -0.50 6.17 13.83
CA LYS A 56 -1.22 7.46 13.94
C LYS A 56 -2.74 7.31 14.09
N PHE A 57 -3.28 6.14 13.79
CA PHE A 57 -4.69 5.82 13.96
C PHE A 57 -5.00 5.12 15.30
N ALA A 58 -3.98 4.91 16.16
CA ALA A 58 -4.14 4.37 17.51
C ALA A 58 -4.34 5.48 18.55
#